data_AF-A0A7J6KTJ9-F1
#
_entry.id   AF-A0A7J6KTJ9-F1
#
_cell.length_a   1.000
_cell.length_b   1.000
_cell.length_c   1.000
_cell.angle_alpha   90.00
_cell.angle_beta   90.00
_cell.angle_gamma   90.00
#
_symmetry.space_group_name_H-M   'P 1'
#
loop_
_entity.id
_entity.type
_entity.pdbx_description
1 polymer ?
#
loop_
_entity_poly.entity_id
_entity_poly.type
_entity_poly.pdbx_seq_one_letter_code
_entity_poly.pdbx_strand_id
1 'polypeptide(L)'
;MSIASFCITPLFLQTVFFHSVLLGNGFVAGDTANVQRIKRIFTSEDFEKLFPKANGYQVSPKPFNYANFLAAAAKFEKFCDEAAGGLDPDTACRKELSVSFAHFTQETGENTGWGPVPRWKQGLYFTSELGCKDSLAACSYCSPSTEYPCVAGKGYFGRD
;
A
#
# COMPACT_ATOMS: atom_id res chain seq x y z
N MET A 1 26.89 43.90 43.27
CA MET A 1 26.38 44.15 41.90
C MET A 1 26.87 43.01 41.03
N SER A 2 26.10 42.15 40.37
CA SER A 2 24.67 41.84 40.31
C SER A 2 24.62 40.39 39.79
N ILE A 3 23.95 39.48 40.49
CA ILE A 3 23.75 38.09 40.03
C ILE A 3 22.40 38.10 39.31
N ALA A 4 22.40 37.98 37.99
CA ALA A 4 21.18 37.90 37.21
C ALA A 4 20.62 36.47 37.25
N SER A 5 19.56 36.29 38.02
CA SER A 5 18.75 35.08 38.09
C SER A 5 17.86 34.98 36.84
N PHE A 6 18.14 34.01 35.96
CA PHE A 6 17.21 33.64 34.89
C PHE A 6 16.31 32.51 35.37
N CYS A 7 15.03 32.84 35.61
CA CYS A 7 13.99 31.91 35.98
C CYS A 7 13.53 31.16 34.71
N ILE A 8 13.88 29.89 34.57
CA ILE A 8 13.37 29.02 33.50
C ILE A 8 12.01 28.47 33.96
N THR A 9 10.93 28.92 33.32
CA THR A 9 9.58 28.37 33.53
C THR A 9 9.37 27.09 32.70
N PRO A 10 8.76 26.02 33.25
CA PRO A 10 8.70 24.70 32.62
C PRO A 10 7.44 24.49 31.77
N LEU A 11 7.08 25.45 30.90
CA LEU A 11 5.81 25.37 30.13
C LEU A 11 5.95 25.65 28.64
N PHE A 12 7.10 25.33 28.04
CA PHE A 12 7.34 25.53 26.60
C PHE A 12 7.99 24.31 25.92
N LEU A 13 7.73 23.10 26.44
CA LEU A 13 8.29 21.85 25.90
C LEU A 13 7.24 20.78 25.56
N GLN A 14 5.95 21.13 25.47
CA GLN A 14 4.88 20.16 25.18
C GLN A 14 4.14 20.39 23.85
N THR A 15 4.54 21.35 23.00
CA THR A 15 3.71 21.74 21.84
C THR A 15 4.38 21.61 20.47
N VAL A 16 5.56 20.97 20.35
CA VAL A 16 6.28 20.87 19.05
C VAL A 16 6.58 19.42 18.61
N PHE A 17 5.84 18.43 19.13
CA PHE A 17 5.93 17.04 18.63
C PHE A 17 4.81 16.66 17.64
N PHE A 18 3.97 17.61 17.28
CA PHE A 18 3.04 17.49 16.15
C PHE A 18 3.31 18.68 15.25
N HIS A 19 4.15 18.50 14.23
CA HIS A 19 4.11 19.15 12.92
C HIS A 19 5.42 18.83 12.19
N SER A 20 5.33 17.83 11.30
CA SER A 20 6.05 17.78 10.02
C SER A 20 7.57 17.59 10.03
N VAL A 21 7.99 16.32 9.92
CA VAL A 21 9.24 15.98 9.21
C VAL A 21 8.85 15.49 7.81
N LEU A 22 8.98 16.38 6.83
CA LEU A 22 9.03 16.07 5.41
C LEU A 22 10.40 16.51 4.89
N LEU A 23 11.36 15.60 4.79
CA LEU A 23 12.46 15.68 3.83
C LEU A 23 13.02 14.27 3.55
N GLY A 24 12.83 13.80 2.32
CA GLY A 24 13.74 12.89 1.60
C GLY A 24 14.02 11.51 2.19
N ASN A 25 13.50 10.48 1.51
CA ASN A 25 13.77 9.04 1.68
C ASN A 25 13.01 8.35 2.82
N GLY A 26 11.98 7.61 2.42
CA GLY A 26 11.27 6.68 3.27
C GLY A 26 10.08 7.34 3.96
N PHE A 27 8.91 7.13 3.39
CA PHE A 27 7.71 7.11 4.21
C PHE A 27 7.94 6.00 5.26
N VAL A 28 8.34 6.37 6.48
CA VAL A 28 8.17 5.47 7.61
C VAL A 28 6.69 5.19 7.61
N ALA A 29 6.29 3.95 7.33
CA ALA A 29 4.89 3.54 7.34
C ALA A 29 4.24 4.10 8.61
N GLY A 30 3.55 5.22 8.43
CA GLY A 30 3.31 6.19 9.47
C GLY A 30 2.55 5.54 10.61
N ASP A 31 2.76 6.05 11.81
CA ASP A 31 2.06 5.65 13.03
C ASP A 31 0.58 6.09 13.00
N THR A 32 -0.09 5.96 11.86
CA THR A 32 -1.50 6.29 11.70
C THR A 32 -2.34 5.17 12.31
N ALA A 33 -3.53 5.53 12.82
CA ALA A 33 -4.43 4.58 13.48
C ALA A 33 -4.74 3.36 12.60
N ASN A 34 -4.93 3.57 11.29
CA ASN A 34 -5.20 2.50 10.34
C ASN A 34 -4.01 1.56 10.14
N VAL A 35 -2.79 2.08 10.00
CA VAL A 35 -1.57 1.25 9.89
C VAL A 35 -1.34 0.44 11.16
N GLN A 36 -1.55 1.05 12.33
CA GLN A 36 -1.44 0.34 13.61
C GLN A 36 -2.51 -0.75 13.75
N ARG A 37 -3.73 -0.51 13.26
CA ARG A 37 -4.78 -1.55 13.20
C ARG A 37 -4.37 -2.69 12.27
N ILE A 38 -3.89 -2.40 11.06
CA ILE A 38 -3.43 -3.42 10.11
C ILE A 38 -2.32 -4.27 10.74
N LYS A 39 -1.28 -3.65 11.31
CA LYS A 39 -0.16 -4.35 11.96
C LYS A 39 -0.61 -5.32 13.05
N ARG A 40 -1.67 -4.97 13.80
CA ARG A 40 -2.23 -5.81 14.87
C ARG A 40 -2.98 -7.03 14.32
N ILE A 41 -3.67 -6.92 13.19
CA ILE A 41 -4.57 -7.97 12.69
C ILE A 41 -4.02 -8.79 11.53
N PHE A 42 -3.01 -8.26 10.82
CA PHE A 42 -2.42 -8.86 9.63
C PHE A 42 -0.92 -8.52 9.57
N THR A 43 -0.10 -9.51 9.90
CA THR A 43 1.35 -9.37 10.06
C THR A 43 2.11 -9.55 8.74
N SER A 44 3.42 -9.25 8.74
CA SER A 44 4.29 -9.59 7.60
C SER A 44 4.32 -11.09 7.31
N GLU A 45 4.26 -11.93 8.35
CA GLU A 45 4.20 -13.38 8.19
C GLU A 45 2.87 -13.81 7.54
N ASP A 46 1.75 -13.18 7.91
CA ASP A 46 0.47 -13.43 7.26
C ASP A 46 0.50 -13.01 5.78
N PHE A 47 1.16 -11.89 5.46
CA PHE A 47 1.35 -11.45 4.07
C PHE A 47 2.13 -12.48 3.25
N GLU A 48 3.28 -12.96 3.76
CA GLU A 48 4.09 -13.99 3.09
C GLU A 48 3.34 -15.31 2.96
N LYS A 49 2.55 -15.69 3.98
CA LYS A 49 1.70 -16.87 3.93
C LYS A 49 0.57 -16.72 2.92
N LEU A 50 -0.04 -15.55 2.80
CA LEU A 50 -1.17 -15.30 1.89
C LEU A 50 -0.72 -15.20 0.44
N PHE A 51 0.42 -14.54 0.20
CA PHE A 51 0.99 -14.30 -1.13
C PHE A 51 2.38 -14.94 -1.30
N PRO A 52 2.50 -16.29 -1.18
CA PRO A 52 3.78 -16.98 -1.29
C PRO A 52 4.44 -16.86 -2.66
N LYS A 53 3.69 -16.38 -3.67
CA LYS A 53 4.17 -16.17 -5.03
C LYS A 53 4.25 -14.69 -5.43
N ALA A 54 4.15 -13.77 -4.46
CA ALA A 54 4.28 -12.35 -4.73
C ALA A 54 5.59 -12.02 -5.46
N ASN A 55 5.54 -11.08 -6.40
CA ASN A 55 6.67 -10.65 -7.23
C ASN A 55 7.19 -11.72 -8.21
N GLY A 56 6.42 -12.78 -8.51
CA GLY A 56 6.63 -13.72 -9.61
C GLY A 56 8.09 -13.99 -9.98
N TYR A 57 8.45 -13.65 -11.23
CA TYR A 57 9.82 -13.73 -11.73
C TYR A 57 10.60 -12.39 -11.60
N GLN A 58 10.03 -11.35 -10.97
CA GLN A 58 10.73 -10.08 -10.80
C GLN A 58 11.99 -10.27 -9.95
N VAL A 59 13.13 -9.93 -10.53
CA VAL A 59 14.44 -9.97 -9.86
C VAL A 59 14.61 -8.76 -8.95
N SER A 60 14.31 -7.56 -9.46
CA SER A 60 14.29 -6.30 -8.73
C SER A 60 13.68 -5.18 -9.60
N PRO A 61 12.95 -4.21 -9.02
CA PRO A 61 12.47 -4.18 -7.63
C PRO A 61 11.38 -5.23 -7.37
N LYS A 62 11.17 -5.58 -6.09
CA LYS A 62 10.06 -6.42 -5.60
C LYS A 62 9.01 -5.54 -4.92
N PRO A 63 8.10 -4.91 -5.69
CA PRO A 63 7.20 -3.88 -5.17
C PRO A 63 6.17 -4.44 -4.18
N PHE A 64 5.77 -5.71 -4.32
CA PHE A 64 4.79 -6.35 -3.45
C PHE A 64 5.46 -6.93 -2.21
N ASN A 65 5.63 -6.07 -1.21
CA ASN A 65 6.12 -6.44 0.11
C ASN A 65 5.30 -5.74 1.20
N TYR A 66 5.33 -6.29 2.40
CA TYR A 66 4.51 -5.81 3.52
C TYR A 66 4.79 -4.33 3.87
N ALA A 67 6.05 -3.89 3.80
CA ALA A 67 6.40 -2.50 4.08
C ALA A 67 5.76 -1.53 3.07
N ASN A 68 5.79 -1.86 1.78
CA ASN A 68 5.13 -1.08 0.74
C ASN A 68 3.61 -1.12 0.86
N PHE A 69 3.03 -2.26 1.25
CA PHE A 69 1.59 -2.34 1.54
C PHE A 69 1.19 -1.39 2.67
N LEU A 70 1.92 -1.39 3.79
CA LEU A 70 1.66 -0.46 4.89
C LEU A 70 1.87 1.00 4.47
N ALA A 71 2.90 1.29 3.67
CA ALA A 71 3.14 2.63 3.14
C ALA A 71 2.01 3.10 2.22
N ALA A 72 1.43 2.21 1.42
CA ALA A 72 0.25 2.51 0.60
C ALA A 72 -0.99 2.74 1.46
N ALA A 73 -1.26 1.85 2.42
CA ALA A 73 -2.41 1.94 3.32
C ALA A 73 -2.41 3.27 4.10
N ALA A 74 -1.25 3.74 4.54
CA ALA A 74 -1.13 4.98 5.27
C ALA A 74 -1.48 6.25 4.45
N LYS A 75 -1.45 6.18 3.12
CA LYS A 75 -1.92 7.28 2.26
C LYS A 75 -3.45 7.41 2.26
N PHE A 76 -4.16 6.37 2.66
CA PHE A 76 -5.62 6.30 2.68
C PHE A 76 -6.08 6.07 4.11
N GLU A 77 -6.13 7.13 4.93
CA GLU A 77 -6.40 7.03 6.37
C GLU A 77 -7.70 6.30 6.72
N LYS A 78 -8.70 6.33 5.84
CA LYS A 78 -9.98 5.62 6.01
C LYS A 78 -9.92 4.14 5.70
N PHE A 79 -8.96 3.70 4.87
CA PHE A 79 -8.74 2.29 4.61
C PHE A 79 -8.36 1.61 5.91
N CYS A 80 -9.15 0.64 6.34
CA CYS A 80 -9.02 -0.01 7.65
C CYS A 80 -9.24 0.91 8.86
N ASP A 81 -10.00 2.01 8.74
CA ASP A 81 -10.38 2.88 9.87
C ASP A 81 -11.88 3.20 9.96
N GLU A 82 -12.70 2.48 9.20
CA GLU A 82 -14.14 2.64 9.23
C GLU A 82 -14.83 1.31 9.56
N ALA A 83 -15.90 1.42 10.35
CA ALA A 83 -16.73 0.29 10.73
C ALA A 83 -18.18 0.61 10.40
N ALA A 84 -18.86 -0.35 9.77
CA ALA A 84 -20.27 -0.22 9.39
C ALA A 84 -21.02 -1.52 9.72
N GLY A 85 -22.35 -1.42 9.83
CA GLY A 85 -23.21 -2.60 10.06
C GLY A 85 -23.05 -3.26 11.43
N GLY A 86 -22.57 -2.53 12.44
CA GLY A 86 -22.43 -3.03 13.82
C GLY A 86 -21.18 -3.88 14.07
N LEU A 87 -20.25 -3.97 13.12
CA LEU A 87 -18.97 -4.64 13.30
C LEU A 87 -18.04 -3.81 14.18
N ASP A 88 -17.18 -4.47 14.97
CA ASP A 88 -16.05 -3.79 15.58
C ASP A 88 -15.02 -3.40 14.50
N PRO A 89 -14.19 -2.36 14.73
CA PRO A 89 -13.25 -1.86 13.72
C PRO A 89 -12.22 -2.88 13.23
N ASP A 90 -11.78 -3.81 14.09
CA ASP A 90 -10.79 -4.81 13.69
C ASP A 90 -11.44 -5.85 12.77
N THR A 91 -12.66 -6.30 13.08
CA THR A 91 -13.43 -7.19 12.19
C THR A 91 -13.80 -6.52 10.87
N ALA A 92 -14.19 -5.24 10.89
CA ALA A 92 -14.47 -4.47 9.68
C ALA A 92 -13.22 -4.38 8.77
N CYS A 93 -12.06 -4.03 9.34
CA CYS A 93 -10.80 -4.00 8.60
C CYS A 93 -10.40 -5.39 8.08
N ARG A 94 -10.56 -6.48 8.85
CA ARG A 94 -10.33 -7.85 8.32
C ARG A 94 -11.17 -8.14 7.09
N LYS A 95 -12.44 -7.73 7.09
CA LYS A 95 -13.33 -7.89 5.94
C LYS A 95 -12.86 -7.05 4.75
N GLU A 96 -12.51 -5.79 4.97
CA GLU A 96 -12.00 -4.88 3.93
C GLU A 96 -10.71 -5.42 3.29
N LEU A 97 -9.75 -5.87 4.12
CA LEU A 97 -8.52 -6.52 3.65
C LEU A 97 -8.84 -7.79 2.84
N SER A 98 -9.75 -8.63 3.32
CA SER A 98 -10.09 -9.89 2.66
C SER A 98 -10.69 -9.65 1.27
N VAL A 99 -11.60 -8.69 1.14
CA VAL A 99 -12.20 -8.32 -0.15
C VAL A 99 -11.15 -7.72 -1.09
N SER A 100 -10.34 -6.79 -0.59
CA SER A 100 -9.27 -6.15 -1.37
C SER A 100 -8.29 -7.19 -1.90
N PHE A 101 -7.80 -8.08 -1.04
CA PHE A 101 -6.85 -9.13 -1.41
C PHE A 101 -7.43 -10.16 -2.37
N ALA A 102 -8.73 -10.46 -2.29
CA ALA A 102 -9.39 -11.32 -3.25
C ALA A 102 -9.41 -10.68 -4.65
N HIS A 103 -9.73 -9.40 -4.75
CA HIS A 103 -9.67 -8.66 -6.02
C HIS A 103 -8.23 -8.57 -6.54
N PHE A 104 -7.26 -8.18 -5.70
CA PHE A 104 -5.86 -8.13 -6.11
C PHE A 104 -5.37 -9.49 -6.62
N THR A 105 -5.78 -10.58 -5.98
CA THR A 105 -5.41 -11.93 -6.42
C THR A 105 -5.96 -12.28 -7.80
N GLN A 106 -7.20 -11.88 -8.10
CA GLN A 106 -7.81 -12.14 -9.40
C GLN A 106 -7.20 -11.28 -10.51
N GLU A 107 -6.83 -10.03 -10.23
CA GLU A 107 -6.23 -9.14 -11.21
C GLU A 107 -4.76 -9.48 -11.52
N THR A 108 -4.00 -9.88 -10.49
CA THR A 108 -2.52 -9.92 -10.57
C THR A 108 -1.92 -11.32 -10.46
N GLY A 109 -2.76 -12.33 -10.24
CA GLY A 109 -2.29 -13.67 -9.89
C GLY A 109 -1.66 -14.44 -11.05
N GLU A 110 -0.79 -15.40 -10.72
CA GLU A 110 -0.25 -16.35 -11.71
C GLU A 110 -1.36 -17.16 -12.40
N ASN A 111 -2.46 -17.40 -11.65
CA ASN A 111 -3.66 -18.13 -12.07
C ASN A 111 -3.39 -19.50 -12.72
N THR A 112 -2.29 -20.15 -12.33
CA THR A 112 -1.89 -21.45 -12.86
C THR A 112 -2.60 -22.58 -12.13
N GLY A 113 -2.96 -23.63 -12.88
CA GLY A 113 -3.41 -24.90 -12.31
C GLY A 113 -2.26 -25.84 -11.91
N TRP A 114 -1.01 -25.42 -12.13
CA TRP A 114 0.17 -26.25 -11.95
C TRP A 114 0.88 -25.95 -10.62
N GLY A 115 1.38 -27.00 -9.98
CA GLY A 115 2.14 -26.92 -8.74
C GLY A 115 1.27 -26.98 -7.47
N PRO A 116 1.89 -26.88 -6.28
CA PRO A 116 1.21 -27.12 -5.00
C PRO A 116 0.45 -25.91 -4.45
N VAL A 117 0.67 -24.70 -4.99
CA VAL A 117 0.03 -23.47 -4.49
C VAL A 117 -1.34 -23.31 -5.16
N PRO A 118 -2.45 -23.27 -4.42
CA PRO A 118 -3.77 -23.09 -5.03
C PRO A 118 -3.95 -21.67 -5.58
N ARG A 119 -4.79 -21.49 -6.61
CA ARG A 119 -4.97 -20.21 -7.35
C ARG A 119 -5.26 -19.01 -6.45
N TRP A 120 -6.04 -19.18 -5.38
CA TRP A 120 -6.37 -18.10 -4.44
C TRP A 120 -5.18 -17.62 -3.58
N LYS A 121 -4.04 -18.33 -3.61
CA LYS A 121 -2.76 -17.94 -2.99
C LYS A 121 -1.71 -17.49 -4.00
N GLN A 122 -2.09 -17.30 -5.26
CA GLN A 122 -1.14 -16.94 -6.33
C GLN A 122 -1.17 -15.45 -6.67
N GLY A 123 -1.82 -14.61 -5.85
CA GLY A 123 -1.93 -13.17 -6.07
C GLY A 123 -0.61 -12.42 -5.99
N LEU A 124 -0.62 -11.18 -6.50
CA LEU A 124 0.50 -10.26 -6.56
C LEU A 124 1.69 -10.79 -7.36
N TYR A 125 1.41 -11.57 -8.42
CA TYR A 125 2.46 -12.20 -9.23
C TYR A 125 2.97 -11.27 -10.33
N PHE A 126 2.04 -10.68 -11.10
CA PHE A 126 2.34 -9.74 -12.17
C PHE A 126 2.18 -8.30 -11.68
N THR A 127 3.09 -7.41 -12.10
CA THR A 127 3.04 -5.96 -11.80
C THR A 127 2.43 -5.15 -12.93
N SER A 128 2.14 -5.81 -14.05
CA SER A 128 1.61 -5.17 -15.24
C SER A 128 0.99 -6.21 -16.15
N GLU A 129 0.03 -5.75 -16.96
CA GLU A 129 -0.66 -6.56 -17.94
C GLU A 129 0.31 -7.30 -18.89
N LEU A 130 0.08 -8.60 -19.04
CA LEU A 130 0.90 -9.48 -19.86
C LEU A 130 0.79 -9.11 -21.35
N GLY A 131 1.94 -9.05 -22.02
CA GLY A 131 2.00 -8.74 -23.46
C GLY A 131 1.93 -7.26 -23.83
N CYS A 132 1.67 -6.37 -22.86
CA CYS A 132 1.51 -4.94 -23.12
C CYS A 132 2.77 -4.08 -22.91
N LYS A 133 3.77 -4.60 -22.19
CA LYS A 133 5.01 -3.87 -21.89
C LYS A 133 5.80 -3.48 -23.14
N ASP A 134 5.85 -4.38 -24.13
CA ASP A 134 6.64 -4.21 -25.35
C ASP A 134 5.77 -3.85 -26.57
N SER A 135 4.44 -3.71 -26.40
CA SER A 135 3.49 -3.44 -27.48
C SER A 135 2.49 -2.35 -27.12
N LEU A 136 2.92 -1.09 -27.24
CA LEU A 136 2.05 0.07 -27.02
C LEU A 136 0.97 0.22 -28.10
N ALA A 137 1.18 -0.34 -29.30
CA ALA A 137 0.21 -0.23 -30.38
C ALA A 137 -1.09 -1.01 -30.09
N ALA A 138 -0.97 -2.19 -29.50
CA ALA A 138 -2.12 -3.02 -29.12
C ALA A 138 -2.67 -2.68 -27.72
N CYS A 139 -1.80 -2.19 -26.83
CA CYS A 139 -2.13 -1.92 -25.42
C CYS A 139 -1.94 -0.45 -25.03
N SER A 140 -2.27 0.50 -25.92
CA SER A 140 -2.14 1.92 -25.56
C SER A 140 -3.11 2.29 -24.44
N TYR A 141 -4.31 1.69 -24.42
CA TYR A 141 -5.42 2.04 -23.52
C TYR A 141 -5.67 3.56 -23.43
N CYS A 142 -5.39 4.27 -24.52
CA CYS A 142 -5.55 5.71 -24.59
C CYS A 142 -7.00 6.06 -24.97
N SER A 143 -7.71 6.73 -24.07
CA SER A 143 -9.01 7.36 -24.32
C SER A 143 -8.90 8.84 -23.94
N PRO A 144 -8.50 9.71 -24.87
CA PRO A 144 -8.13 11.08 -24.54
C PRO A 144 -9.37 11.95 -24.27
N SER A 145 -9.25 12.85 -23.29
CA SER A 145 -10.19 13.94 -23.04
C SER A 145 -9.44 15.25 -22.81
N THR A 146 -10.17 16.37 -22.70
CA THR A 146 -9.57 17.67 -22.38
C THR A 146 -8.88 17.66 -21.00
N GLU A 147 -9.43 16.93 -20.03
CA GLU A 147 -8.90 16.82 -18.67
C GLU A 147 -7.76 15.79 -18.58
N TYR A 148 -7.86 14.70 -19.37
CA TYR A 148 -6.89 13.60 -19.37
C TYR A 148 -6.36 13.34 -20.79
N PRO A 149 -5.48 14.21 -21.31
CA PRO A 149 -4.87 14.00 -22.62
C PRO A 149 -3.88 12.84 -22.56
N CYS A 150 -3.88 12.01 -23.61
CA CYS A 150 -2.88 10.95 -23.75
C CYS A 150 -1.50 11.53 -24.08
N VAL A 151 -0.48 10.99 -23.44
CA VAL A 151 0.92 11.36 -23.68
C VAL A 151 1.48 10.47 -24.77
N ALA A 152 2.04 11.07 -25.82
CA ALA A 152 2.66 10.33 -26.92
C ALA A 152 3.74 9.36 -26.41
N GLY A 153 3.71 8.12 -26.91
CA GLY A 153 4.64 7.07 -26.50
C GLY A 153 4.37 6.47 -25.10
N LYS A 154 3.21 6.75 -24.50
CA LYS A 154 2.77 6.10 -23.25
C LYS A 154 1.62 5.13 -23.50
N GLY A 155 1.64 4.02 -22.78
CA GLY A 155 0.52 3.10 -22.64
C GLY A 155 -0.13 3.23 -21.26
N TYR A 156 -1.40 2.94 -21.16
CA TYR A 156 -2.21 3.00 -19.93
C TYR A 156 -2.81 1.65 -19.57
N PHE A 157 -2.18 0.55 -20.02
CA PHE A 157 -2.51 -0.83 -19.65
C PHE A 157 -2.41 -1.07 -18.14
N GLY A 158 -3.00 -2.18 -17.68
CA GLY A 158 -3.07 -2.55 -16.28
C GLY A 158 -1.70 -2.57 -15.59
N ARG A 159 -1.64 -1.99 -14.39
CA ARG A 159 -0.45 -1.95 -13.52
C ARG A 159 -0.88 -2.08 -12.08
N ASP A 160 -0.07 -2.78 -11.31
CA ASP A 160 -0.34 -3.15 -9.93
C ASP A 160 0.88 -2.90 -9.04
#